data_AF-A0A3B0F913-F1
#
_entry.id   AF-A0A3B0F913-F1
#
_cell.length_a   1.000
_cell.length_b   1.000
_cell.length_c   1.000
_cell.angle_alpha   90.00
_cell.angle_beta   90.00
_cell.angle_gamma   90.00
#
_symmetry.space_group_name_H-M   'P 1'
#
loop_
_entity.id
_entity.type
_entity.pdbx_description
1 polymer ?
#
loop_
_entity_poly.entity_id
_entity_poly.type
_entity_poly.pdbx_seq_one_letter_code
_entity_poly.pdbx_strand_id
1 'polypeptide(L)'
;MGDEAAIWRVDPATLRDVVVDRAMLEKRLDGCTELERIWILSVLGREQEAVAEGRLLLAHSRDRFRPLLVLAYAYQRQYRWHKAAKLHEEALRLAGTVRREALVRHQIGRRFFDEARYVDAAAEFEWAADLYRTAGKERLAEHSRKAMVRAREVASGQ
;
A
#
# COMPACT_ATOMS: atom_id res chain seq x y z
N MET A 1 -13.33 -1.41 28.03
CA MET A 1 -14.02 -1.71 26.76
C MET A 1 -12.92 -2.16 25.82
N GLY A 2 -12.73 -3.48 25.74
CA GLY A 2 -11.51 -4.09 25.22
C GLY A 2 -11.25 -3.70 23.78
N ASP A 3 -10.00 -3.37 23.47
CA ASP A 3 -9.49 -3.37 22.11
C ASP A 3 -9.96 -4.67 21.46
N GLU A 4 -10.79 -4.58 20.41
CA GLU A 4 -10.81 -5.65 19.42
C GLU A 4 -9.35 -5.88 19.05
N ALA A 5 -8.83 -7.06 19.37
CA ALA A 5 -7.44 -7.40 19.10
C ALA A 5 -7.20 -7.20 17.60
N ALA A 6 -6.52 -6.10 17.26
CA ALA A 6 -6.31 -5.73 15.87
C ALA A 6 -5.58 -6.88 15.18
N ILE A 7 -6.14 -7.42 14.09
CA ILE A 7 -5.54 -8.56 13.37
C ILE A 7 -4.22 -8.13 12.71
N TRP A 8 -4.15 -6.86 12.29
CA TRP A 8 -2.97 -6.22 11.73
C TRP A 8 -3.00 -4.72 12.05
N ARG A 9 -1.85 -4.05 11.93
CA ARG A 9 -1.74 -2.59 12.04
C ARG A 9 -0.67 -2.05 11.10
N VAL A 10 -0.76 -0.76 10.77
CA VAL A 10 0.38 -0.05 10.18
C VAL A 10 1.34 0.32 11.29
N ASP A 11 2.59 -0.12 11.20
CA ASP A 11 3.65 0.34 12.10
C ASP A 11 3.98 1.81 11.78
N PRO A 12 3.80 2.75 12.71
CA PRO A 12 4.08 4.17 12.47
C PRO A 12 5.57 4.44 12.21
N ALA A 13 6.47 3.57 12.64
CA ALA A 13 7.90 3.75 12.43
C ALA A 13 8.33 3.40 11.01
N THR A 14 7.82 2.30 10.46
CA THR A 14 8.20 1.75 9.15
C THR A 14 7.15 1.97 8.05
N LEU A 15 5.95 2.41 8.40
CA LEU A 15 4.78 2.54 7.52
C LEU A 15 4.34 1.21 6.86
N ARG A 16 4.84 0.08 7.36
CA ARG A 16 4.49 -1.27 6.87
C ARG A 16 3.26 -1.80 7.58
N ASP A 17 2.50 -2.63 6.87
CA ASP A 17 1.49 -3.46 7.51
C ASP A 17 2.20 -4.60 8.27
N VAL A 18 1.91 -4.69 9.56
CA VAL A 18 2.44 -5.68 10.49
C VAL A 18 1.30 -6.54 11.00
N VAL A 19 1.45 -7.85 10.88
CA VAL A 19 0.51 -8.85 11.37
C VAL A 19 0.64 -8.94 12.89
N VAL A 20 -0.48 -8.80 13.60
CA VAL A 20 -0.55 -8.89 15.06
C VAL A 20 -1.12 -10.24 15.48
N ASP A 21 -2.17 -10.70 14.78
CA ASP A 21 -2.72 -12.05 14.95
C ASP A 21 -2.63 -12.82 13.63
N ARG A 22 -1.60 -13.67 13.55
CA ARG A 22 -1.34 -14.49 12.36
C ARG A 22 -2.43 -15.52 12.12
N ALA A 23 -2.93 -16.19 13.16
CA ALA A 23 -3.90 -17.26 13.04
C ALA A 23 -5.26 -16.73 12.54
N MET A 24 -5.69 -15.58 13.08
CA MET A 24 -6.91 -14.93 12.64
C MET A 24 -6.79 -14.42 11.19
N LEU A 25 -5.61 -13.92 10.80
CA LEU A 25 -5.38 -13.47 9.42
C LEU A 25 -5.33 -14.65 8.43
N GLU A 26 -4.73 -15.77 8.82
CA GLU A 26 -4.76 -17.01 8.03
C GLU A 26 -6.20 -17.51 7.84
N LYS A 27 -7.02 -17.51 8.90
CA LYS A 27 -8.45 -17.87 8.81
C LYS A 27 -9.25 -16.97 7.86
N ARG A 28 -8.89 -15.69 7.72
CA ARG A 28 -9.56 -14.77 6.78
C ARG A 28 -9.36 -15.17 5.31
N LEU A 29 -8.36 -15.99 4.99
CA LEU A 29 -8.15 -16.47 3.62
C LEU A 29 -9.35 -17.25 3.07
N ASP A 30 -10.16 -17.87 3.92
CA ASP A 30 -11.28 -18.74 3.52
C ASP A 30 -12.50 -17.97 2.96
N GLY A 31 -12.57 -16.66 3.18
CA GLY A 31 -13.74 -15.84 2.78
C GLY A 31 -13.41 -14.45 2.25
N CYS A 32 -12.14 -14.15 2.04
CA CYS A 32 -11.70 -12.84 1.55
C CYS A 32 -11.89 -12.68 0.03
N THR A 33 -11.90 -11.43 -0.43
CA THR A 33 -11.87 -11.12 -1.88
C THR A 33 -10.50 -11.46 -2.47
N GLU A 34 -10.39 -11.66 -3.80
CA GLU A 34 -9.10 -11.93 -4.45
C GLU A 34 -8.05 -10.82 -4.18
N LEU A 35 -8.47 -9.55 -4.17
CA LEU A 35 -7.61 -8.41 -3.83
C LEU A 35 -7.08 -8.50 -2.40
N GLU A 36 -7.97 -8.80 -1.45
CA GLU A 36 -7.62 -8.94 -0.04
C GLU A 36 -6.74 -10.16 0.18
N ARG A 37 -7.00 -11.27 -0.51
CA ARG A 37 -6.19 -12.49 -0.47
C ARG A 37 -4.74 -12.21 -0.82
N ILE A 38 -4.48 -11.50 -1.91
CA ILE A 38 -3.13 -11.11 -2.35
C ILE A 38 -2.43 -10.27 -1.27
N TRP A 39 -3.14 -9.31 -0.67
CA TRP A 39 -2.60 -8.49 0.42
C TRP A 39 -2.30 -9.35 1.67
N ILE A 40 -3.22 -10.21 2.09
CA ILE A 40 -3.04 -11.13 3.24
C ILE A 40 -1.81 -12.01 3.02
N LEU A 41 -1.70 -12.65 1.85
CA LEU A 41 -0.55 -13.49 1.51
C LEU A 41 0.76 -12.69 1.56
N SER A 42 0.74 -11.43 1.09
CA SER A 42 1.91 -10.54 1.14
C SER A 42 2.36 -10.22 2.56
N VAL A 43 1.43 -9.91 3.48
CA VAL A 43 1.78 -9.59 4.88
C VAL A 43 2.11 -10.82 5.72
N LEU A 44 1.61 -12.00 5.35
CA LEU A 44 1.97 -13.29 5.97
C LEU A 44 3.35 -13.82 5.55
N GLY A 45 4.02 -13.15 4.60
CA GLY A 45 5.30 -13.58 4.03
C GLY A 45 5.18 -14.68 2.97
N ARG A 46 3.97 -14.95 2.47
CA ARG A 46 3.70 -15.92 1.38
C ARG A 46 3.85 -15.23 0.03
N GLU A 47 5.02 -14.66 -0.20
CA GLU A 47 5.25 -13.66 -1.23
C GLU A 47 5.15 -14.23 -2.66
N GLN A 48 5.58 -15.47 -2.88
CA GLN A 48 5.51 -16.11 -4.18
C GLN A 48 4.06 -16.38 -4.58
N GLU A 49 3.23 -16.83 -3.63
CA GLU A 49 1.79 -17.05 -3.83
C GLU A 49 1.07 -15.73 -4.09
N ALA A 50 1.36 -14.69 -3.29
CA ALA A 50 0.79 -13.35 -3.50
C ALA A 50 1.07 -12.81 -4.91
N VAL A 51 2.30 -12.98 -5.42
CA VAL A 51 2.64 -12.55 -6.79
C VAL A 51 1.98 -13.42 -7.84
N ALA A 52 1.88 -14.72 -7.64
CA ALA A 52 1.21 -15.63 -8.58
C ALA A 52 -0.28 -15.28 -8.71
N GLU A 53 -0.98 -15.16 -7.58
CA GLU A 53 -2.40 -14.77 -7.55
C GLU A 53 -2.60 -13.34 -8.08
N GLY A 54 -1.73 -12.39 -7.72
CA GLY A 54 -1.82 -11.02 -8.22
C GLY A 54 -1.64 -10.90 -9.74
N ARG A 55 -0.76 -11.70 -10.34
CA ARG A 55 -0.63 -11.78 -11.80
C ARG A 55 -1.87 -12.38 -12.46
N LEU A 56 -2.41 -13.45 -11.88
CA LEU A 56 -3.61 -14.11 -12.39
C LEU A 56 -4.82 -13.17 -12.35
N LEU A 57 -5.02 -12.50 -11.22
CA LEU A 57 -6.08 -11.51 -11.05
C LEU A 57 -5.93 -10.36 -12.06
N LEU A 58 -4.72 -9.81 -12.20
CA LEU A 58 -4.45 -8.72 -13.14
C LEU A 58 -4.76 -9.13 -14.59
N ALA A 59 -4.45 -10.37 -14.99
CA ALA A 59 -4.68 -10.85 -16.35
C ALA A 59 -6.17 -10.94 -16.73
N HIS A 60 -7.06 -11.25 -15.77
CA HIS A 60 -8.48 -11.47 -16.04
C HIS A 60 -9.38 -10.30 -15.57
N SER A 61 -8.80 -9.28 -14.94
CA SER A 61 -9.55 -8.12 -14.44
C SER A 61 -9.90 -7.14 -15.55
N ARG A 62 -11.19 -6.77 -15.64
CA ARG A 62 -11.66 -5.67 -16.49
C ARG A 62 -11.21 -4.30 -15.96
N ASP A 63 -11.37 -4.06 -14.66
CA ASP A 63 -10.79 -2.89 -13.98
C ASP A 63 -9.45 -3.29 -13.36
N ARG A 64 -8.38 -2.94 -14.06
CA ARG A 64 -7.00 -3.30 -13.69
C ARG A 64 -6.43 -2.46 -12.55
N PHE A 65 -7.08 -1.35 -12.18
CA PHE A 65 -6.50 -0.36 -11.27
C PHE A 65 -6.13 -0.96 -9.89
N ARG A 66 -7.06 -1.65 -9.22
CA ARG A 66 -6.77 -2.26 -7.91
C ARG A 66 -5.84 -3.47 -7.98
N PRO A 67 -5.99 -4.40 -8.95
CA PRO A 67 -5.05 -5.50 -9.15
C PRO A 67 -3.60 -5.03 -9.31
N LEU A 68 -3.37 -3.94 -10.05
CA LEU A 68 -2.03 -3.34 -10.18
C LEU A 68 -1.45 -2.94 -8.81
N LEU A 69 -2.24 -2.28 -7.96
CA LEU A 69 -1.78 -1.81 -6.66
C LEU A 69 -1.46 -2.97 -5.69
N VAL A 70 -2.31 -3.99 -5.60
CA VAL A 70 -2.04 -5.14 -4.71
C VAL A 70 -0.86 -5.98 -5.21
N LEU A 71 -0.68 -6.11 -6.53
CA LEU A 71 0.49 -6.78 -7.09
C LEU A 71 1.77 -5.94 -6.89
N ALA A 72 1.69 -4.60 -6.99
CA ALA A 72 2.80 -3.72 -6.68
C ALA A 72 3.24 -3.87 -5.22
N TYR A 73 2.27 -3.95 -4.30
CA TYR A 73 2.53 -4.23 -2.89
C TYR A 73 3.21 -5.59 -2.68
N ALA A 74 2.74 -6.65 -3.35
CA ALA A 74 3.38 -7.96 -3.27
C ALA A 74 4.86 -7.93 -3.75
N TYR A 75 5.15 -7.20 -4.82
CA TYR A 75 6.54 -6.99 -5.26
C TYR A 75 7.36 -6.11 -4.31
N GLN A 76 6.74 -5.11 -3.69
CA GLN A 76 7.37 -4.26 -2.68
C GLN A 76 7.81 -5.09 -1.47
N ARG A 77 6.98 -6.03 -1.00
CA ARG A 77 7.36 -6.97 0.08
C ARG A 77 8.57 -7.83 -0.27
N GLN A 78 8.73 -8.20 -1.53
CA GLN A 78 9.90 -8.91 -2.06
C GLN A 78 11.11 -8.01 -2.37
N TYR A 79 11.08 -6.73 -2.02
CA TYR A 79 12.13 -5.76 -2.37
C TYR A 79 12.35 -5.65 -3.90
N ARG A 80 11.35 -6.00 -4.72
CA ARG A 80 11.40 -5.94 -6.19
C ARG A 80 10.94 -4.57 -6.68
N TRP A 81 11.64 -3.53 -6.25
CA TRP A 81 11.34 -2.10 -6.46
C TRP A 81 10.97 -1.74 -7.89
N HIS A 82 11.78 -2.15 -8.86
CA HIS A 82 11.55 -1.87 -10.27
C HIS A 82 10.22 -2.43 -10.79
N LYS A 83 9.82 -3.61 -10.32
CA LYS A 83 8.55 -4.22 -10.73
C LYS A 83 7.36 -3.49 -10.10
N ALA A 84 7.47 -3.14 -8.82
CA ALA A 84 6.46 -2.33 -8.14
C ALA A 84 6.30 -0.95 -8.79
N ALA A 85 7.41 -0.29 -9.14
CA ALA A 85 7.42 1.00 -9.83
C ALA A 85 6.62 0.98 -11.14
N LYS A 86 6.89 0.01 -12.02
CA LYS A 86 6.19 -0.13 -13.30
C LYS A 86 4.68 -0.30 -13.13
N LEU A 87 4.26 -1.06 -12.11
CA LEU A 87 2.84 -1.26 -11.83
C LEU A 87 2.19 0.00 -11.27
N HIS A 88 2.89 0.75 -10.43
CA HIS A 88 2.42 2.06 -9.97
C HIS A 88 2.28 3.07 -11.11
N GLU A 89 3.22 3.10 -12.06
CA GLU A 89 3.14 3.96 -13.26
C GLU A 89 1.94 3.59 -14.14
N GLU A 90 1.66 2.30 -14.33
CA GLU A 90 0.44 1.85 -15.02
C GLU A 90 -0.82 2.24 -14.24
N ALA A 91 -0.85 2.03 -12.92
CA ALA A 91 -1.98 2.39 -12.08
C ALA A 91 -2.25 3.90 -12.08
N LEU A 92 -1.20 4.73 -12.09
CA LEU A 92 -1.30 6.18 -12.15
C LEU A 92 -1.95 6.63 -13.46
N ARG A 93 -1.54 6.06 -14.60
CA ARG A 93 -2.16 6.30 -15.91
C ARG A 93 -3.64 5.89 -15.95
N LEU A 94 -4.02 4.84 -15.21
CA LEU A 94 -5.39 4.34 -15.12
C LEU A 94 -6.23 5.00 -14.01
N ALA A 95 -5.67 5.92 -13.23
CA ALA A 95 -6.36 6.48 -12.07
C ALA A 95 -7.67 7.16 -12.44
N GLY A 96 -7.70 7.99 -13.49
CA GLY A 96 -8.91 8.59 -14.07
C GLY A 96 -9.76 9.47 -13.13
N THR A 97 -9.37 9.60 -11.85
CA THR A 97 -10.05 10.40 -10.82
C THR A 97 -9.03 10.85 -9.77
N VAL A 98 -9.24 12.03 -9.20
CA VAL A 98 -8.41 12.61 -8.12
C VAL A 98 -8.23 11.63 -6.95
N ARG A 99 -9.32 10.95 -6.55
CA ARG A 99 -9.27 9.98 -5.45
C ARG A 99 -8.39 8.77 -5.76
N ARG A 100 -8.45 8.25 -6.99
CA ARG A 100 -7.61 7.12 -7.41
C ARG A 100 -6.16 7.57 -7.52
N GLU A 101 -5.91 8.75 -8.06
CA GLU A 101 -4.55 9.31 -8.14
C GLU A 101 -3.93 9.44 -6.75
N ALA A 102 -4.66 10.02 -5.80
CA ALA A 102 -4.23 10.12 -4.40
C ALA A 102 -3.84 8.77 -3.80
N LEU A 103 -4.61 7.72 -4.11
CA LEU A 103 -4.31 6.36 -3.66
C LEU A 103 -3.02 5.81 -4.27
N VAL A 104 -2.81 5.99 -5.58
CA VAL A 104 -1.56 5.55 -6.22
C VAL A 104 -0.37 6.30 -5.63
N ARG A 105 -0.46 7.63 -5.53
CA ARG A 105 0.57 8.50 -4.94
C ARG A 105 0.94 8.06 -3.53
N HIS A 106 -0.05 7.77 -2.68
CA HIS A 106 0.19 7.24 -1.34
C HIS A 106 0.96 5.90 -1.36
N GLN A 107 0.59 4.97 -2.24
CA GLN A 107 1.30 3.68 -2.33
C GLN A 107 2.72 3.84 -2.90
N ILE A 108 2.94 4.77 -3.85
CA ILE A 108 4.28 5.12 -4.32
C ILE A 108 5.11 5.67 -3.15
N GLY A 109 4.54 6.55 -2.32
CA GLY A 109 5.18 7.07 -1.12
C GLY A 109 5.61 5.95 -0.16
N ARG A 110 4.74 4.97 0.11
CA ARG A 110 5.08 3.79 0.94
C ARG A 110 6.24 3.01 0.35
N ARG A 111 6.24 2.77 -0.96
CA ARG A 111 7.33 2.09 -1.65
C ARG A 111 8.65 2.87 -1.51
N PHE A 112 8.65 4.19 -1.76
CA PHE A 112 9.84 5.00 -1.59
C PHE A 112 10.35 4.99 -0.15
N PHE A 113 9.46 4.99 0.83
CA PHE A 113 9.83 4.86 2.24
C PHE A 113 10.54 3.52 2.51
N ASP A 114 10.01 2.42 1.96
CA ASP A 114 10.62 1.09 2.03
C ASP A 114 11.96 0.98 1.30
N GLU A 115 12.17 1.78 0.24
CA GLU A 115 13.43 1.94 -0.49
C GLU A 115 14.44 2.87 0.21
N ALA A 116 14.11 3.38 1.40
CA ALA A 116 14.87 4.41 2.13
C ALA A 116 15.04 5.75 1.37
N ARG A 117 14.15 6.01 0.40
CA ARG A 117 14.08 7.27 -0.35
C ARG A 117 13.12 8.24 0.32
N TYR A 118 13.48 8.70 1.52
CA TYR A 118 12.55 9.40 2.41
C TYR A 118 12.10 10.77 1.90
N VAL A 119 12.97 11.50 1.19
CA VAL A 119 12.60 12.79 0.58
C VAL A 119 11.54 12.59 -0.52
N ASP A 120 11.75 11.61 -1.39
CA ASP A 120 10.78 11.27 -2.44
C ASP A 120 9.47 10.74 -1.84
N ALA A 121 9.56 9.92 -0.80
CA ALA A 121 8.39 9.43 -0.07
C ALA A 121 7.55 10.58 0.51
N ALA A 122 8.21 11.56 1.14
CA ALA A 122 7.53 12.73 1.71
C ALA A 122 6.79 13.52 0.63
N ALA A 123 7.41 13.76 -0.54
CA ALA A 123 6.78 14.48 -1.64
C ALA A 123 5.53 13.75 -2.17
N GLU A 124 5.60 12.42 -2.33
CA GLU A 124 4.45 11.63 -2.79
C GLU A 124 3.32 11.58 -1.76
N PHE A 125 3.65 11.53 -0.46
CA PHE A 125 2.65 11.58 0.61
C PHE A 125 2.00 12.96 0.75
N GLU A 126 2.76 14.04 0.57
CA GLU A 126 2.24 15.41 0.54
C GLU A 126 1.23 15.58 -0.59
N TRP A 127 1.61 15.15 -1.80
CA TRP A 127 0.73 15.20 -2.97
C TRP A 127 -0.54 14.35 -2.75
N ALA A 128 -0.40 13.13 -2.22
CA ALA A 128 -1.54 12.29 -1.88
C ALA A 128 -2.46 12.97 -0.85
N ALA A 129 -1.91 13.63 0.16
CA ALA A 129 -2.68 14.32 1.19
C ALA A 129 -3.51 15.46 0.61
N ASP A 130 -2.94 16.26 -0.29
CA ASP A 130 -3.66 17.36 -0.93
C ASP A 130 -4.75 16.86 -1.88
N LEU A 131 -4.47 15.84 -2.71
CA LEU A 131 -5.48 15.24 -3.58
C LEU A 131 -6.64 14.62 -2.78
N TYR A 132 -6.35 13.96 -1.65
CA TYR A 132 -7.39 13.44 -0.77
C TYR A 132 -8.24 14.56 -0.16
N ARG A 133 -7.63 15.68 0.24
CA ARG A 133 -8.35 16.86 0.73
C ARG A 133 -9.28 17.42 -0.34
N THR A 134 -8.78 17.62 -1.57
CA THR A 134 -9.59 18.06 -2.71
C THR A 134 -10.74 17.11 -3.02
N ALA A 135 -10.55 15.80 -2.81
CA ALA A 135 -11.59 14.78 -2.97
C ALA A 135 -12.54 14.64 -1.76
N GLY A 136 -12.43 15.50 -0.73
CA GLY A 136 -13.24 15.46 0.49
C GLY A 136 -12.97 14.23 1.37
N LYS A 137 -11.75 13.67 1.30
CA LYS A 137 -11.32 12.49 2.06
C LYS A 137 -10.38 12.84 3.20
N GLU A 138 -10.85 13.66 4.13
CA GLU A 138 -10.07 14.20 5.25
C GLU A 138 -9.30 13.14 6.05
N ARG A 139 -9.93 11.99 6.35
CA ARG A 139 -9.24 10.90 7.07
C ARG A 139 -8.05 10.32 6.30
N LEU A 140 -8.16 10.20 4.97
CA LEU A 140 -7.07 9.70 4.11
C LEU A 140 -6.00 10.78 3.88
N ALA A 141 -6.41 12.05 3.83
CA ALA A 141 -5.50 13.18 3.80
C ALA A 141 -4.64 13.23 5.08
N GLU A 142 -5.27 13.07 6.24
CA GLU A 142 -4.58 12.99 7.53
C GLU A 142 -3.60 11.82 7.59
N HIS A 143 -4.02 10.63 7.15
CA HIS A 143 -3.16 9.46 7.11
C HIS A 143 -1.92 9.70 6.23
N SER A 144 -2.09 10.30 5.05
CA SER A 144 -0.98 10.64 4.16
C SER A 144 -0.09 11.72 4.75
N ARG A 145 -0.64 12.73 5.45
CA ARG A 145 0.15 13.76 6.13
C ARG A 145 1.00 13.19 7.25
N LYS A 146 0.47 12.25 8.05
CA LYS A 146 1.25 11.57 9.10
C LYS A 146 2.42 10.78 8.49
N ALA A 147 2.18 10.08 7.38
CA ALA A 147 3.23 9.38 6.64
C ALA A 147 4.29 10.35 6.07
N MET A 148 3.88 11.51 5.55
CA MET A 148 4.78 12.59 5.10
C MET A 148 5.65 13.10 6.26
N VAL A 149 5.05 13.43 7.41
CA VAL A 149 5.78 13.91 8.59
C VAL A 149 6.82 12.87 9.00
N ARG A 150 6.42 11.60 9.09
CA ARG A 150 7.33 10.51 9.41
C ARG A 150 8.50 10.41 8.43
N ALA A 151 8.23 10.51 7.13
CA ALA A 151 9.27 10.50 6.10
C ALA A 151 10.27 11.66 6.26
N ARG A 152 9.78 12.88 6.56
CA ARG A 152 10.64 14.05 6.81
C ARG A 152 11.49 13.89 8.08
N GLU A 153 10.91 13.37 9.16
CA GLU A 153 11.63 13.09 10.40
C GLU A 153 12.81 12.13 10.18
N VAL A 154 12.57 11.02 9.48
CA VAL A 154 13.62 10.05 9.19
C VAL A 154 14.68 10.65 8.26
N ALA A 155 14.28 11.40 7.23
CA ALA A 155 15.21 12.08 6.32
C ALA A 155 16.14 13.08 7.04
N SER A 156 15.63 13.75 8.08
CA SER A 156 16.38 14.78 8.83
C SER A 156 17.30 14.18 9.90
N GLY A 157 17.09 12.91 10.24
CA GLY A 157 17.89 12.16 11.21
C GLY A 157 19.01 11.31 10.60
N GLN A 158 19.20 11.36 9.27
CA GLN A 158 20.30 10.72 8.54
C GLN A 158 21.45 11.71 8.32
#